data_AF-A0BFJ7-F1
#
_entry.id   AF-A0BFJ7-F1
#
_cell.length_a   1.000
_cell.length_b   1.000
_cell.length_c   1.000
_cell.angle_alpha   90.00
_cell.angle_beta   90.00
_cell.angle_gamma   90.00
#
_symmetry.space_group_name_H-M   'P 1'
#
loop_
_entity.id
_entity.type
_entity.pdbx_description
1 polymer ?
#
loop_
_entity_poly.entity_id
_entity_poly.type
_entity_poly.pdbx_seq_one_letter_code
_entity_poly.pdbx_strand_id
1 'polypeptide(L)'
;MNYSHWIKKAIYNKNKFQKESRESSTITKKQISKHSSSSIRDLYKSQKWEHLIKMAKQTKGLFEEYDCIKVQKKVIKLGETVLINSGDAHDEDYVGTIKQIISIKEPTTLKLICLCRVQWYMRKSEVIKSHPKSNEWVSEQELFETKHEDYILAQTVIHSCQIFTCKEYVDLDEIESTLYFNRLSWDMEKKQFQGLEKLQKFCSCQQPVNPDRKYIQCDSCHQWYHLECVGLKEGELDDSEFFCKLCL
;
A
#
# COMPACT_ATOMS: atom_id res chain seq x y z
N MET A 1 -45.46 -33.03 -12.47
CA MET A 1 -44.47 -34.09 -12.72
C MET A 1 -43.75 -34.38 -11.40
N ASN A 2 -44.03 -35.54 -10.83
CA ASN A 2 -43.29 -36.19 -9.74
C ASN A 2 -41.83 -36.45 -10.21
N TYR A 3 -40.79 -36.49 -9.36
CA TYR A 3 -40.65 -37.42 -8.25
C TYR A 3 -39.70 -36.91 -7.16
N SER A 4 -40.04 -37.34 -5.95
CA SER A 4 -39.34 -37.18 -4.68
C SER A 4 -38.40 -38.35 -4.37
N HIS A 5 -37.42 -38.02 -3.52
CA HIS A 5 -36.79 -38.85 -2.49
C HIS A 5 -35.78 -39.95 -2.86
N TRP A 6 -34.67 -39.95 -2.11
CA TRP A 6 -34.38 -41.03 -1.17
C TRP A 6 -33.88 -40.46 0.17
N ILE A 7 -34.57 -40.85 1.25
CA ILE A 7 -34.14 -40.71 2.65
C ILE A 7 -33.58 -42.06 3.10
N LYS A 8 -32.49 -42.03 3.89
CA LYS A 8 -32.31 -42.94 5.03
C LYS A 8 -31.91 -42.14 6.28
N LYS A 9 -32.76 -42.24 7.32
CA LYS A 9 -32.48 -41.99 8.76
C LYS A 9 -31.41 -42.99 9.25
N ALA A 10 -30.69 -42.87 10.36
CA ALA A 10 -30.39 -41.86 11.38
C ALA A 10 -29.26 -42.49 12.24
N ILE A 11 -28.48 -41.70 12.99
CA ILE A 11 -28.12 -41.96 14.40
C ILE A 11 -27.57 -40.66 14.99
N TYR A 12 -28.09 -40.35 16.16
CA TYR A 12 -27.77 -39.22 17.01
C TYR A 12 -26.59 -39.57 17.92
N ASN A 13 -25.66 -38.63 18.13
CA ASN A 13 -25.08 -38.46 19.46
C ASN A 13 -24.67 -37.00 19.70
N LYS A 14 -25.30 -36.42 20.73
CA LYS A 14 -25.00 -35.15 21.36
C LYS A 14 -23.61 -35.22 22.01
N ASN A 15 -22.86 -34.10 21.96
CA ASN A 15 -22.33 -33.37 23.13
C ASN A 15 -21.41 -32.25 22.62
N LYS A 16 -21.87 -31.00 22.58
CA LYS A 16 -21.69 -29.96 23.63
C LYS A 16 -20.23 -29.60 23.87
N PHE A 17 -19.78 -28.47 23.32
CA PHE A 17 -18.75 -27.64 23.93
C PHE A 17 -19.13 -26.16 23.84
N GLN A 18 -19.75 -25.67 24.92
CA GLN A 18 -19.60 -24.29 25.37
C GLN A 18 -18.26 -24.18 26.08
N LYS A 19 -17.50 -23.09 25.88
CA LYS A 19 -16.50 -22.65 26.85
C LYS A 19 -16.56 -21.14 27.02
N GLU A 20 -17.36 -20.73 28.00
CA GLU A 20 -17.10 -19.56 28.85
C GLU A 20 -16.11 -19.98 29.94
N SER A 21 -15.22 -19.08 30.36
CA SER A 21 -14.16 -19.38 31.35
C SER A 21 -14.66 -19.36 32.79
N ARG A 22 -14.14 -20.26 33.63
CA ARG A 22 -14.31 -20.27 35.11
C ARG A 22 -13.04 -19.84 35.84
N GLU A 23 -13.26 -19.44 37.10
CA GLU A 23 -12.34 -18.86 38.09
C GLU A 23 -11.19 -19.76 38.61
N SER A 24 -10.31 -19.07 39.35
CA SER A 24 -8.87 -19.20 39.66
C SER A 24 -8.35 -20.37 40.52
N SER A 25 -7.00 -20.35 40.70
CA SER A 25 -6.07 -20.98 41.69
C SER A 25 -5.31 -22.23 41.19
N THR A 26 -4.02 -22.48 41.48
CA THR A 26 -3.04 -21.92 42.44
C THR A 26 -1.57 -22.14 41.97
N ILE A 27 -0.67 -21.44 42.64
CA ILE A 27 0.78 -21.23 42.51
C ILE A 27 1.65 -22.51 42.43
N THR A 28 2.69 -22.51 41.57
CA THR A 28 4.02 -23.04 41.92
C THR A 28 5.13 -22.22 41.26
N LYS A 29 6.01 -21.62 42.09
CA LYS A 29 7.23 -20.90 41.68
C LYS A 29 8.29 -21.89 41.19
N LYS A 30 8.94 -21.61 40.06
CA LYS A 30 10.31 -22.06 39.79
C LYS A 30 11.14 -20.94 39.18
N GLN A 31 12.30 -20.75 39.77
CA GLN A 31 13.33 -19.76 39.42
C GLN A 31 13.76 -19.92 37.97
N ILE A 32 13.89 -18.82 37.25
CA ILE A 32 14.57 -18.76 35.96
C ILE A 32 15.64 -17.66 36.04
N SER A 33 16.83 -18.05 35.62
CA SER A 33 18.04 -17.24 35.53
C SER A 33 17.83 -15.98 34.70
N LYS A 34 18.44 -14.88 35.13
CA LYS A 34 18.50 -13.61 34.39
C LYS A 34 19.38 -13.77 33.14
N HIS A 35 18.82 -14.32 32.08
CA HIS A 35 19.18 -13.87 30.73
C HIS A 35 18.42 -12.58 30.47
N SER A 36 19.13 -11.52 30.07
CA SER A 36 18.58 -10.24 29.61
C SER A 36 17.81 -10.44 28.30
N SER A 37 16.68 -11.17 28.35
CA SER A 37 15.69 -11.17 27.28
C SER A 37 14.91 -9.86 27.38
N SER A 38 14.97 -9.05 26.33
CA SER A 38 14.15 -7.83 26.25
C SER A 38 12.69 -8.26 26.27
N SER A 39 11.87 -7.67 27.14
CA SER A 39 10.48 -8.08 27.26
C SER A 39 9.70 -7.69 26.00
N ILE A 40 8.57 -8.38 25.72
CA ILE A 40 7.63 -7.99 24.65
C ILE A 40 7.29 -6.50 24.74
N ARG A 41 7.11 -6.00 25.97
CA ARG A 41 6.77 -4.60 26.25
C ARG A 41 7.90 -3.66 25.82
N ASP A 42 9.15 -4.02 26.06
CA ASP A 42 10.30 -3.18 25.68
C ASP A 42 10.49 -3.15 24.16
N LEU A 43 10.39 -4.32 23.51
CA LEU A 43 10.47 -4.41 22.05
C LEU A 43 9.34 -3.63 21.37
N TYR A 44 8.12 -3.70 21.91
CA TYR A 44 6.98 -2.91 21.43
C TYR A 44 7.23 -1.40 21.58
N LYS A 45 7.67 -0.95 22.77
CA LYS A 45 7.95 0.48 23.02
C LYS A 45 9.07 1.02 22.12
N SER A 46 10.07 0.21 21.83
CA SER A 46 11.17 0.54 20.91
C SER A 46 10.87 0.24 19.44
N GLN A 47 9.64 -0.18 19.11
CA GLN A 47 9.20 -0.54 17.75
C GLN A 47 10.13 -1.53 17.02
N LYS A 48 10.73 -2.47 17.76
CA LYS A 48 11.63 -3.49 17.20
C LYS A 48 10.83 -4.69 16.70
N TRP A 49 10.01 -4.48 15.68
CA TRP A 49 9.01 -5.44 15.20
C TRP A 49 9.62 -6.78 14.77
N GLU A 50 10.66 -6.78 13.95
CA GLU A 50 11.33 -8.00 13.49
C GLU A 50 11.80 -8.89 14.64
N HIS A 51 12.42 -8.28 15.65
CA HIS A 51 12.89 -9.01 16.83
C HIS A 51 11.72 -9.55 17.65
N LEU A 52 10.67 -8.74 17.83
CA LEU A 52 9.46 -9.15 18.53
C LEU A 52 8.80 -10.35 17.84
N ILE A 53 8.69 -10.32 16.52
CA ILE A 53 8.11 -11.40 15.71
C ILE A 53 8.95 -12.67 15.80
N LYS A 54 10.28 -12.56 15.67
CA LYS A 54 11.20 -13.69 15.79
C LYS A 54 11.04 -14.40 17.14
N MET A 55 10.96 -13.63 18.22
CA MET A 55 10.74 -14.18 19.57
C MET A 55 9.33 -14.80 19.71
N ALA A 56 8.28 -14.16 19.19
CA ALA A 56 6.93 -14.66 19.28
C ALA A 56 6.75 -16.00 18.53
N LYS A 57 7.37 -16.16 17.35
CA LYS A 57 7.35 -17.41 16.58
C LYS A 57 8.00 -18.59 17.32
N GLN A 58 8.95 -18.33 18.21
CA GLN A 58 9.61 -19.35 19.02
C GLN A 58 8.78 -19.79 20.23
N THR A 59 7.72 -19.05 20.57
CA THR A 59 6.89 -19.32 21.75
C THR A 59 5.49 -19.76 21.33
N LYS A 60 5.14 -21.01 21.68
CA LYS A 60 3.86 -21.61 21.27
C LYS A 60 2.66 -20.77 21.73
N GLY A 61 1.77 -20.45 20.79
CA GLY A 61 0.51 -19.73 21.05
C GLY A 61 0.65 -18.22 21.20
N LEU A 62 1.82 -17.62 20.92
CA LEU A 62 1.99 -16.16 20.91
C LEU A 62 1.87 -15.54 19.53
N PHE A 63 2.04 -16.30 18.44
CA PHE A 63 2.05 -15.80 17.07
C PHE A 63 0.94 -16.47 16.26
N GLU A 64 0.16 -15.66 15.55
CA GLU A 64 -0.85 -16.11 14.59
C GLU A 64 -0.80 -15.23 13.34
N GLU A 65 -1.10 -15.82 12.19
CA GLU A 65 -1.09 -15.19 10.86
C GLU A 65 -2.49 -15.29 10.23
N TYR A 66 -2.86 -14.30 9.43
CA TYR A 66 -4.21 -14.13 8.90
C TYR A 66 -4.20 -13.68 7.45
N ASP A 67 -5.27 -14.02 6.71
CA ASP A 67 -5.55 -13.42 5.40
C ASP A 67 -6.29 -12.07 5.52
N CYS A 68 -6.94 -11.85 6.68
CA CYS A 68 -7.77 -10.69 6.93
C CYS A 68 -7.89 -10.42 8.44
N ILE A 69 -7.82 -9.15 8.84
CA ILE A 69 -8.02 -8.73 10.23
C ILE A 69 -8.94 -7.51 10.33
N LYS A 70 -9.71 -7.42 11.42
CA LYS A 70 -10.51 -6.23 11.73
C LYS A 70 -9.88 -5.45 12.88
N VAL A 71 -9.39 -4.24 12.62
CA VAL A 71 -8.74 -3.36 13.60
C VAL A 71 -9.45 -2.01 13.58
N GLN A 72 -9.86 -1.51 14.74
CA GLN A 72 -10.56 -0.22 14.88
C GLN A 72 -11.73 -0.04 13.87
N LYS A 73 -12.56 -1.08 13.72
CA LYS A 73 -13.70 -1.16 12.78
C LYS A 73 -13.33 -1.28 11.29
N LYS A 74 -12.06 -1.16 10.92
CA LYS A 74 -11.57 -1.32 9.55
C LYS A 74 -11.17 -2.77 9.29
N VAL A 75 -11.43 -3.25 8.08
CA VAL A 75 -11.05 -4.58 7.63
C VAL A 75 -9.83 -4.40 6.73
N ILE A 76 -8.75 -5.12 7.03
CA ILE A 76 -7.49 -5.08 6.28
C ILE A 76 -7.28 -6.48 5.71
N LYS A 77 -7.01 -6.57 4.40
CA LYS A 77 -6.83 -7.84 3.70
C LYS A 77 -5.42 -7.98 3.14
N LEU A 78 -4.96 -9.22 3.04
CA LEU A 78 -3.71 -9.54 2.37
C LEU A 78 -3.77 -9.14 0.89
N GLY A 79 -2.72 -8.51 0.39
CA GLY A 79 -2.63 -8.03 -1.00
C GLY A 79 -3.32 -6.69 -1.26
N GLU A 80 -4.04 -6.13 -0.29
CA GLU A 80 -4.68 -4.82 -0.41
C GLU A 80 -3.65 -3.70 -0.39
N THR A 81 -3.82 -2.69 -1.26
CA THR A 81 -3.08 -1.43 -1.17
C THR A 81 -3.84 -0.48 -0.27
N VAL A 82 -3.13 0.15 0.67
CA VAL A 82 -3.71 0.99 1.71
C VAL A 82 -2.95 2.29 1.89
N LEU A 83 -3.70 3.30 2.33
CA LEU A 83 -3.14 4.53 2.88
C LEU A 83 -2.80 4.32 4.37
N ILE A 84 -1.61 4.76 4.79
CA ILE A 84 -1.04 4.51 6.11
C ILE A 84 -0.65 5.84 6.72
N ASN A 85 -1.16 6.09 7.93
CA ASN A 85 -0.99 7.36 8.61
C ASN A 85 0.49 7.68 8.86
N SER A 86 0.95 8.83 8.38
CA SER A 86 2.33 9.32 8.57
C SER A 86 2.55 10.00 9.93
N GLY A 87 1.48 10.19 10.71
CA GLY A 87 1.49 10.97 11.95
C GLY A 87 1.83 12.43 11.65
N ASP A 88 2.78 12.98 12.42
CA ASP A 88 3.29 14.34 12.21
C ASP A 88 4.62 14.34 11.42
N ALA A 89 5.00 13.20 10.81
CA ALA A 89 6.32 13.07 10.17
C ALA A 89 6.35 13.66 8.75
N HIS A 90 5.21 13.65 8.04
CA HIS A 90 5.11 14.09 6.65
C HIS A 90 3.77 14.77 6.36
N ASP A 91 3.76 15.66 5.37
CA ASP A 91 2.56 16.36 4.91
C ASP A 91 1.53 15.42 4.25
N GLU A 92 1.99 14.27 3.75
CA GLU A 92 1.15 13.26 3.11
C GLU A 92 1.28 11.91 3.82
N ASP A 93 0.19 11.15 3.81
CA ASP A 93 0.16 9.77 4.32
C ASP A 93 0.86 8.80 3.36
N TYR A 94 1.48 7.76 3.88
CA TYR A 94 2.20 6.77 3.09
C TYR A 94 1.25 5.83 2.35
N VAL A 95 1.74 5.20 1.28
CA VAL A 95 1.00 4.15 0.55
C VAL A 95 1.81 2.87 0.53
N GLY A 96 1.14 1.74 0.74
CA GLY A 96 1.79 0.43 0.74
C GLY A 96 0.83 -0.72 0.48
N THR A 97 1.37 -1.83 0.00
CA THR A 97 0.63 -3.06 -0.22
C THR A 97 0.87 -4.03 0.94
N ILE A 98 -0.20 -4.56 1.52
CA ILE A 98 -0.15 -5.50 2.63
C ILE A 98 0.40 -6.85 2.14
N LYS A 99 1.57 -7.25 2.64
CA LYS A 99 2.25 -8.51 2.31
C LYS A 99 2.13 -9.58 3.38
N GLN A 100 1.76 -9.22 4.61
CA GLN A 100 1.51 -10.17 5.69
C GLN A 100 0.66 -9.53 6.77
N ILE A 101 -0.22 -10.30 7.42
CA ILE A 101 -1.01 -9.85 8.57
C ILE A 101 -0.80 -10.83 9.72
N ILE A 102 -0.39 -10.32 10.87
CA ILE A 102 -0.08 -11.14 12.05
C ILE A 102 -0.63 -10.52 13.33
N SER A 103 -0.76 -11.35 14.36
CA SER A 103 -0.97 -10.89 15.73
C SER A 103 0.02 -11.53 16.67
N ILE A 104 0.48 -10.75 17.65
CA ILE A 104 1.30 -11.24 18.75
C ILE A 104 0.53 -11.06 20.06
N LYS A 105 0.31 -12.15 20.79
CA LYS A 105 -0.36 -12.12 22.09
C LYS A 105 0.64 -11.80 23.20
N GLU A 106 0.42 -10.75 23.96
CA GLU A 106 1.24 -10.46 25.13
C GLU A 106 0.81 -11.38 26.30
N PRO A 107 1.71 -12.21 26.87
CA PRO A 107 1.34 -13.25 27.83
C PRO A 107 0.67 -12.74 29.11
N THR A 108 1.01 -11.54 29.57
CA THR A 108 0.56 -11.01 30.87
C THR A 108 -0.83 -10.38 30.78
N THR A 109 -1.03 -9.51 29.79
CA THR A 109 -2.25 -8.71 29.60
C THR A 109 -3.23 -9.36 28.63
N LEU A 110 -2.78 -10.40 27.90
CA LEU A 110 -3.52 -11.08 26.84
C LEU A 110 -3.93 -10.15 25.67
N LYS A 111 -3.40 -8.93 25.63
CA LYS A 111 -3.62 -7.99 24.53
C LYS A 111 -2.94 -8.50 23.25
N LEU A 112 -3.59 -8.26 22.13
CA LEU A 112 -3.06 -8.55 20.80
C LEU A 112 -2.35 -7.32 20.24
N ILE A 113 -1.12 -7.51 19.79
CA ILE A 113 -0.37 -6.56 18.97
C ILE A 113 -0.59 -7.00 17.52
N CYS A 114 -1.40 -6.26 16.77
CA CYS A 114 -1.66 -6.56 15.37
C CYS A 114 -0.66 -5.80 14.49
N LEU A 115 0.09 -6.53 13.68
CA LEU A 115 1.08 -5.96 12.77
C LEU A 115 0.75 -6.34 11.33
N CYS A 116 1.10 -5.46 10.40
CA CYS A 116 1.09 -5.75 8.97
C CYS A 116 2.50 -5.56 8.43
N ARG A 117 3.00 -6.51 7.64
CA ARG A 117 4.17 -6.28 6.79
C ARG A 117 3.71 -5.60 5.52
N VAL A 118 4.36 -4.50 5.15
CA VAL A 118 3.94 -3.64 4.05
C VAL A 118 5.10 -3.49 3.09
N GLN A 119 4.83 -3.62 1.79
CA GLN A 119 5.74 -3.18 0.73
C GLN A 119 5.38 -1.75 0.34
N TRP A 120 6.35 -0.84 0.38
CA TRP A 120 6.10 0.60 0.30
C TRP A 120 6.13 1.13 -1.13
N TYR A 121 5.33 2.17 -1.37
CA TYR A 121 5.44 3.06 -2.51
C TYR A 121 6.05 4.40 -2.07
N MET A 122 6.83 5.02 -2.96
CA MET A 122 7.30 6.39 -2.79
C MET A 122 6.34 7.37 -3.47
N ARG A 123 6.17 8.54 -2.86
CA ARG A 123 5.45 9.67 -3.46
C ARG A 123 6.37 10.57 -4.28
N LYS A 124 5.76 11.40 -5.15
CA LYS A 124 6.44 12.48 -5.87
C LYS A 124 7.29 13.34 -4.93
N SER A 125 6.69 13.82 -3.84
CA SER A 125 7.33 14.68 -2.83
C SER A 125 8.60 14.08 -2.22
N GLU A 126 8.75 12.76 -2.24
CA GLU A 126 9.92 12.05 -1.73
C GLU A 126 11.00 11.85 -2.80
N VAL A 127 10.62 11.42 -4.01
CA VAL A 127 11.57 11.15 -5.10
C VAL A 127 12.23 12.44 -5.61
N ILE A 128 11.49 13.56 -5.67
CA ILE A 128 12.00 14.84 -6.16
C ILE A 128 13.13 15.40 -5.29
N LYS A 129 13.19 15.04 -4.01
CA LYS A 129 14.29 15.43 -3.10
C LYS A 129 15.65 14.95 -3.61
N SER A 130 15.66 13.80 -4.28
CA SER A 130 16.87 13.22 -4.88
C SER A 130 16.94 13.42 -6.39
N HIS A 131 15.80 13.63 -7.06
CA HIS A 131 15.71 13.88 -8.50
C HIS A 131 14.84 15.12 -8.81
N PRO A 132 15.34 16.35 -8.58
CA PRO A 132 14.52 17.56 -8.71
C PRO A 132 13.88 17.74 -10.10
N LYS A 133 14.59 17.35 -11.16
CA LYS A 133 14.08 17.41 -12.55
C LYS A 133 12.85 16.52 -12.79
N SER A 134 12.62 15.52 -11.95
CA SER A 134 11.43 14.67 -12.05
C SER A 134 10.13 15.43 -11.76
N ASN A 135 10.21 16.56 -11.07
CA ASN A 135 9.06 17.42 -10.78
C ASN A 135 8.31 17.87 -12.05
N GLU A 136 8.99 17.95 -13.20
CA GLU A 136 8.45 18.42 -14.47
C GLU A 136 7.58 17.37 -15.20
N TRP A 137 7.73 16.08 -14.87
CA TRP A 137 7.09 14.98 -15.61
C TRP A 137 6.42 13.91 -14.75
N VAL A 138 6.65 13.92 -13.43
CA VAL A 138 5.94 13.06 -12.48
C VAL A 138 4.60 13.71 -12.10
N SER A 139 3.52 12.92 -12.17
CA SER A 139 2.18 13.34 -11.72
C SER A 139 2.07 13.35 -10.20
N GLU A 140 1.17 14.17 -9.66
CA GLU A 140 0.85 14.18 -8.22
C GLU A 140 0.20 12.87 -7.75
N GLN A 141 -0.51 12.15 -8.63
CA GLN A 141 -1.14 10.85 -8.31
C GLN A 141 -0.28 9.64 -8.72
N GLU A 142 0.98 9.88 -9.10
CA GLU A 142 1.92 8.82 -9.45
C GLU A 142 2.66 8.30 -8.20
N LEU A 143 2.54 7.00 -7.96
CA LEU A 143 3.27 6.28 -6.92
C LEU A 143 4.38 5.45 -7.55
N PHE A 144 5.48 5.23 -6.82
CA PHE A 144 6.60 4.43 -7.29
C PHE A 144 6.82 3.21 -6.41
N GLU A 145 6.57 2.02 -6.97
CA GLU A 145 6.75 0.76 -6.25
C GLU A 145 8.21 0.59 -5.81
N THR A 146 8.42 0.24 -4.53
CA THR A 146 9.74 -0.13 -4.03
C THR A 146 9.76 -1.60 -3.61
N LYS A 147 10.96 -2.16 -3.44
CA LYS A 147 11.16 -3.45 -2.77
C LYS A 147 11.30 -3.34 -1.26
N HIS A 148 11.17 -2.14 -0.71
CA HIS A 148 11.32 -1.92 0.71
C HIS A 148 10.09 -2.45 1.45
N GLU A 149 10.33 -3.32 2.43
CA GLU A 149 9.30 -3.83 3.32
C GLU A 149 9.65 -3.52 4.77
N ASP A 150 8.63 -3.18 5.56
CA ASP A 150 8.73 -3.11 7.02
C ASP A 150 7.39 -3.47 7.67
N TYR A 151 7.38 -3.66 8.98
CA TYR A 151 6.17 -3.87 9.76
C TYR A 151 5.64 -2.57 10.34
N ILE A 152 4.32 -2.42 10.27
CA ILE A 152 3.56 -1.36 10.93
C ILE A 152 2.57 -1.95 11.91
N LEU A 153 2.09 -1.12 12.84
CA LEU A 153 0.89 -1.44 13.61
C LEU A 153 -0.32 -1.39 12.68
N ALA A 154 -1.13 -2.45 12.65
CA ALA A 154 -2.31 -2.51 11.79
C ALA A 154 -3.31 -1.35 12.03
N GLN A 155 -3.27 -0.72 13.21
CA GLN A 155 -4.10 0.44 13.54
C GLN A 155 -3.74 1.72 12.78
N THR A 156 -2.55 1.82 12.19
CA THR A 156 -2.13 3.01 11.43
C THR A 156 -2.70 3.02 10.01
N VAL A 157 -3.31 1.90 9.57
CA VAL A 157 -4.01 1.83 8.29
C VAL A 157 -5.25 2.72 8.31
N ILE A 158 -5.34 3.61 7.32
CA ILE A 158 -6.41 4.60 7.19
C ILE A 158 -7.58 3.99 6.41
N HIS A 159 -7.39 3.69 5.13
CA HIS A 159 -8.37 3.04 4.25
C HIS A 159 -7.66 2.40 3.05
N SER A 160 -8.39 1.61 2.28
CA SER A 160 -7.93 1.05 1.00
C SER A 160 -7.73 2.13 -0.06
N CYS A 161 -6.80 1.92 -0.97
CA CYS A 161 -6.63 2.71 -2.19
C CYS A 161 -6.40 1.79 -3.39
N GLN A 162 -6.48 2.35 -4.60
CA GLN A 162 -6.31 1.61 -5.85
C GLN A 162 -5.12 2.16 -6.63
N ILE A 163 -4.37 1.26 -7.24
CA ILE A 163 -3.25 1.61 -8.12
C ILE A 163 -3.56 1.04 -9.51
N PHE A 164 -3.69 1.94 -10.47
CA PHE A 164 -3.95 1.62 -11.87
C PHE A 164 -2.65 1.61 -12.68
N THR A 165 -2.71 1.01 -13.86
CA THR A 165 -1.74 1.34 -14.91
C THR A 165 -1.96 2.78 -15.39
N CYS A 166 -0.93 3.40 -15.96
CA CYS A 166 -1.07 4.74 -16.55
C CYS A 166 -2.17 4.81 -17.63
N LYS A 167 -2.43 3.71 -18.35
CA LYS A 167 -3.47 3.67 -19.38
C LYS A 167 -4.87 3.66 -18.77
N GLU A 168 -5.10 2.78 -17.81
CA GLU A 168 -6.39 2.71 -17.10
C GLU A 168 -6.70 4.02 -16.37
N TYR A 169 -5.67 4.65 -15.80
CA TYR A 169 -5.83 5.91 -15.06
C TYR A 169 -6.28 7.08 -15.95
N VAL A 170 -5.73 7.21 -17.17
CA VAL A 170 -6.13 8.30 -18.08
C VAL A 170 -7.54 8.11 -18.66
N ASP A 171 -8.07 6.89 -18.60
CA ASP A 171 -9.41 6.54 -19.07
C ASP A 171 -10.47 6.69 -17.96
N LEU A 172 -10.11 7.15 -16.75
CA LEU A 172 -11.05 7.39 -15.64
C LEU A 172 -11.85 8.68 -15.86
N ASP A 173 -13.17 8.61 -15.68
CA ASP A 173 -14.05 9.78 -15.75
C ASP A 173 -13.84 10.74 -14.57
N GLU A 174 -13.58 10.20 -13.38
CA GLU A 174 -13.37 10.96 -12.14
C GLU A 174 -12.16 10.42 -11.38
N ILE A 175 -11.28 11.33 -10.97
CA ILE A 175 -10.07 11.02 -10.19
C ILE A 175 -10.33 11.39 -8.73
N GLU A 176 -10.60 10.38 -7.90
CA GLU A 176 -10.66 10.56 -6.44
C GLU A 176 -9.26 10.55 -5.82
N SER A 177 -9.10 11.12 -4.63
CA SER A 177 -7.82 11.19 -3.91
C SER A 177 -7.24 9.84 -3.46
N THR A 178 -7.97 8.75 -3.66
CA THR A 178 -7.57 7.38 -3.31
C THR A 178 -7.21 6.54 -4.54
N LEU A 179 -7.27 7.14 -5.74
CA LEU A 179 -6.91 6.51 -7.00
C LEU A 179 -5.54 7.02 -7.41
N TYR A 180 -4.60 6.09 -7.51
CA TYR A 180 -3.23 6.35 -7.93
C TYR A 180 -2.93 5.57 -9.19
N PHE A 181 -1.79 5.85 -9.81
CA PHE A 181 -1.25 4.98 -10.85
C PHE A 181 0.24 4.75 -10.65
N ASN A 182 0.73 3.67 -11.28
CA ASN A 182 2.13 3.32 -11.30
C ASN A 182 2.57 2.95 -12.72
N ARG A 183 3.76 3.40 -13.10
CA ARG A 183 4.43 3.02 -14.36
C ARG A 183 5.93 2.77 -14.21
N LEU A 184 6.49 3.10 -13.05
CA LEU A 184 7.92 2.99 -12.72
C LEU A 184 8.09 2.41 -11.32
N SER A 185 9.17 1.69 -11.10
CA SER A 185 9.62 1.34 -9.74
C SER A 185 10.77 2.24 -9.31
N TRP A 186 10.97 2.33 -8.01
CA TRP A 186 12.01 3.14 -7.38
C TRP A 186 13.02 2.26 -6.62
N ASP A 187 14.30 2.44 -6.94
CA ASP A 187 15.41 1.80 -6.26
C ASP A 187 15.84 2.64 -5.05
N MET A 188 15.59 2.14 -3.84
CA MET A 188 15.88 2.86 -2.59
C MET A 188 17.37 3.07 -2.34
N GLU A 189 18.22 2.15 -2.80
CA GLU A 189 19.67 2.19 -2.57
C GLU A 189 20.34 3.15 -3.55
N LYS A 190 20.02 2.99 -4.84
CA LYS A 190 20.57 3.82 -5.92
C LYS A 190 19.89 5.19 -6.01
N LYS A 191 18.71 5.33 -5.37
CA LYS A 191 17.82 6.48 -5.52
C LYS A 191 17.57 6.77 -6.99
N GLN A 192 17.05 5.79 -7.72
CA GLN A 192 16.87 5.87 -9.17
C GLN A 192 15.55 5.24 -9.60
N PHE A 193 14.93 5.84 -10.63
CA PHE A 193 13.81 5.23 -11.34
C PHE A 193 14.28 4.02 -12.15
N GLN A 194 13.48 2.96 -12.14
CA GLN A 194 13.66 1.79 -13.00
C GLN A 194 12.54 1.75 -14.04
N GLY A 195 12.88 1.48 -15.30
CA GLY A 195 11.93 1.43 -16.41
C GLY A 195 11.68 2.76 -17.13
N LEU A 196 12.46 3.81 -16.80
CA LEU A 196 12.32 5.14 -17.41
C LEU A 196 12.51 5.12 -18.92
N GLU A 197 13.37 4.22 -19.41
CA GLU A 197 13.65 4.00 -20.83
C GLU A 197 12.45 3.47 -21.63
N LYS A 198 11.48 2.87 -20.94
CA LYS A 198 10.27 2.29 -21.56
C LYS A 198 9.12 3.29 -21.65
N LEU A 199 9.24 4.44 -21.00
CA LEU A 199 8.18 5.43 -21.00
C LEU A 199 8.10 6.13 -22.35
N GLN A 200 6.87 6.32 -22.81
CA GLN A 200 6.59 7.13 -23.97
C GLN A 200 6.96 8.59 -23.67
N LYS A 201 7.63 9.20 -24.65
CA LYS A 201 8.05 10.60 -24.61
C LYS A 201 7.41 11.31 -25.78
N PHE A 202 6.92 12.50 -25.51
CA PHE A 202 6.35 13.39 -26.52
C PHE A 202 7.01 14.76 -26.42
N CYS A 203 6.54 15.68 -27.27
CA CYS A 203 6.96 17.07 -27.29
C CYS A 203 8.44 17.25 -27.67
N SER A 204 8.83 18.49 -27.95
CA SER A 204 10.22 18.87 -28.17
C SER A 204 11.09 18.73 -26.91
N CYS A 205 10.49 18.74 -25.71
CA CYS A 205 11.20 18.57 -24.45
C CYS A 205 11.62 17.12 -24.16
N GLN A 206 11.07 16.14 -24.88
CA GLN A 206 11.39 14.71 -24.75
C GLN A 206 11.19 14.17 -23.31
N GLN A 207 10.23 14.74 -22.59
CA GLN A 207 9.85 14.30 -21.24
C GLN A 207 8.85 13.14 -21.31
N PRO A 208 8.85 12.24 -20.31
CA PRO A 208 7.79 11.26 -20.16
C PRO A 208 6.40 11.91 -20.09
N VAL A 209 5.38 11.22 -20.60
CA VAL A 209 3.99 11.71 -20.55
C VAL A 209 3.53 11.91 -19.12
N ASN A 210 3.13 13.12 -18.74
CA ASN A 210 2.46 13.40 -17.47
C ASN A 210 0.95 13.59 -17.71
N PRO A 211 0.06 12.75 -17.15
CA PRO A 211 -1.40 12.91 -17.25
C PRO A 211 -1.94 14.23 -16.72
N ASP A 212 -1.24 14.90 -15.80
CA ASP A 212 -1.68 16.17 -15.21
C ASP A 212 -1.49 17.35 -16.18
N ARG A 213 -0.70 17.16 -17.24
CA ARG A 213 -0.37 18.21 -18.21
C ARG A 213 -1.30 18.15 -19.41
N LYS A 214 -1.55 19.30 -20.02
CA LYS A 214 -2.31 19.38 -21.27
C LYS A 214 -1.41 19.27 -22.49
N TYR A 215 -1.92 18.59 -23.49
CA TYR A 215 -1.25 18.35 -24.75
C TYR A 215 -2.15 18.76 -25.91
N ILE A 216 -1.51 19.15 -27.02
CA ILE A 216 -2.13 19.38 -28.32
C ILE A 216 -1.40 18.55 -29.36
N GLN A 217 -2.14 18.00 -30.31
CA GLN A 217 -1.59 17.25 -31.43
C GLN A 217 -1.43 18.17 -32.65
N CYS A 218 -0.30 18.09 -33.34
CA CYS A 218 -0.11 18.77 -34.62
C CYS A 218 -0.91 18.07 -35.73
N ASP A 219 -1.71 18.80 -36.49
CA ASP A 219 -2.54 18.26 -37.57
C ASP A 219 -1.72 17.76 -38.78
N SER A 220 -0.46 18.20 -38.91
CA SER A 220 0.44 17.77 -39.99
C SER A 220 1.26 16.53 -39.63
N CYS A 221 2.01 16.56 -38.52
CA CYS A 221 2.93 15.46 -38.16
C CYS A 221 2.37 14.49 -37.10
N HIS A 222 1.17 14.76 -36.59
CA HIS A 222 0.49 13.98 -35.55
C HIS A 222 1.30 13.78 -34.25
N GLN A 223 2.32 14.59 -34.03
CA GLN A 223 3.09 14.60 -32.78
C GLN A 223 2.38 15.43 -31.71
N TRP A 224 2.52 14.99 -30.46
CA TRP A 224 1.93 15.65 -29.29
C TRP A 224 2.91 16.62 -28.64
N TYR A 225 2.42 17.79 -28.23
CA TYR A 225 3.19 18.84 -27.58
C TYR A 225 2.48 19.32 -26.33
N HIS A 226 3.23 19.63 -25.27
CA HIS A 226 2.67 20.36 -24.14
C HIS A 226 2.27 21.76 -24.58
N LEU A 227 1.10 22.25 -24.15
CA LEU A 227 0.65 23.61 -24.49
C LEU A 227 1.71 24.67 -24.16
N GLU A 228 2.29 24.59 -22.96
CA GLU A 228 3.34 25.50 -22.51
C GLU A 228 4.61 25.48 -23.39
N CYS A 229 4.99 24.32 -23.94
CA CYS A 229 6.18 24.21 -24.78
C CYS A 229 6.01 24.87 -26.15
N VAL A 230 4.77 25.06 -26.58
CA VAL A 230 4.42 25.74 -27.83
C VAL A 230 3.87 27.16 -27.60
N GLY A 231 3.83 27.60 -26.34
CA GLY A 231 3.41 28.95 -25.96
C GLY A 231 1.90 29.16 -25.92
N LEU A 232 1.12 28.10 -25.78
CA LEU A 232 -0.34 28.13 -25.66
C LEU A 232 -0.78 27.95 -24.21
N LYS A 233 -1.94 28.50 -23.88
CA LYS A 233 -2.66 28.26 -22.62
C LYS A 233 -3.94 27.49 -22.87
N GLU A 234 -4.47 26.83 -21.83
CA GLU A 234 -5.70 26.02 -21.96
C GLU A 234 -6.89 26.80 -22.51
N GLY A 235 -7.04 28.08 -22.14
CA GLY A 235 -8.14 28.93 -22.62
C GLY A 235 -7.93 29.55 -24.00
N GLU A 236 -6.79 29.31 -24.64
CA GLU A 236 -6.48 29.80 -26.00
C GLU A 236 -6.73 28.74 -27.07
N LEU A 237 -7.16 27.54 -26.67
CA LEU A 237 -7.53 26.48 -27.59
C LEU A 237 -8.94 26.74 -28.14
N ASP A 238 -9.03 26.95 -29.44
CA ASP A 238 -10.27 26.87 -30.21
C ASP A 238 -10.28 25.59 -31.07
N ASP A 239 -11.36 25.37 -31.82
CA ASP A 239 -11.48 24.24 -32.73
C ASP A 239 -10.62 24.39 -34.02
N SER A 240 -9.61 25.27 -34.01
CA SER A 240 -8.74 25.48 -35.16
C SER A 240 -7.60 24.44 -35.25
N GLU A 241 -7.12 24.24 -36.46
CA GLU A 241 -5.98 23.36 -36.73
C GLU A 241 -4.70 23.92 -36.09
N PHE A 242 -3.95 23.04 -35.42
CA PHE A 242 -2.66 23.37 -34.83
C PHE A 242 -1.51 22.79 -35.65
N PHE A 243 -0.57 23.66 -36.02
CA PHE A 243 0.68 23.29 -36.69
C PHE A 243 1.88 23.62 -35.81
N CYS A 244 2.74 22.62 -35.55
CA CYS A 244 3.94 22.84 -34.77
C CYS A 244 5.00 23.63 -35.57
N LYS A 245 5.98 24.23 -34.88
CA LYS A 245 7.04 25.05 -35.51
C LYS A 245 7.89 24.33 -36.58
N LEU A 246 7.86 23.00 -36.63
CA LEU A 246 8.56 22.20 -37.63
C LEU A 246 7.72 21.92 -38.89
N CYS A 247 6.41 22.20 -38.83
CA CYS A 247 5.44 21.96 -39.90
C CYS A 247 4.83 23.25 -40.46
N LEU A 248 5.13 24.40 -39.84
CA LEU A 248 4.82 25.74 -40.35
C LEU A 248 5.76 26.15 -41.49
#